data_AF-A0A7X8A7K8-F1
#
_entry.id   AF-A0A7X8A7K8-F1
#
_cell.length_a   1.000
_cell.length_b   1.000
_cell.length_c   1.000
_cell.angle_alpha   90.00
_cell.angle_beta   90.00
_cell.angle_gamma   90.00
#
_symmetry.space_group_name_H-M   'P 1'
#
loop_
_entity.id
_entity.type
_entity.pdbx_description
1 polymer ?
#
loop_
_entity_poly.entity_id
_entity_poly.type
_entity_poly.pdbx_seq_one_letter_code
_entity_poly.pdbx_strand_id
1 'polypeptide(L)'
;MAQIDLKILENGIKDLKPIEEFGRNLARRDTRNPITSSQIRRFFGALKRIQADFEHLKGEILLLEPKLAYAVGKDEKNTKLKDFYEALSPLIRNIGEDEKKFRNFVNVVEAIVAYHKAQGGK
;
A
#
# COMPACT_ATOMS: atom_id res chain seq x y z
N MET A 1 -10.52 -10.38 5.63
CA MET A 1 -9.67 -9.44 4.88
C MET A 1 -8.33 -10.12 4.66
N ALA A 2 -7.75 -10.03 3.45
CA ALA A 2 -6.43 -10.62 3.20
C ALA A 2 -5.39 -9.88 4.04
N GLN A 3 -4.77 -10.58 5.00
CA GLN A 3 -3.78 -10.00 5.89
C GLN A 3 -2.39 -10.35 5.34
N ILE A 4 -1.64 -9.32 4.93
CA ILE A 4 -0.24 -9.50 4.52
C ILE A 4 0.57 -9.73 5.80
N ASP A 5 1.31 -10.84 5.86
CA ASP A 5 2.13 -11.20 7.02
C ASP A 5 3.23 -10.15 7.26
N LEU A 6 3.35 -9.65 8.50
CA LEU A 6 4.37 -8.70 8.92
C LEU A 6 5.80 -9.19 8.65
N LYS A 7 6.03 -10.51 8.64
CA LYS A 7 7.33 -11.11 8.31
C LYS A 7 7.83 -10.76 6.90
N ILE A 8 6.95 -10.27 6.02
CA ILE A 8 7.32 -9.78 4.69
C ILE A 8 8.30 -8.59 4.76
N LEU A 9 8.24 -7.80 5.84
CA LEU A 9 9.16 -6.69 6.07
C LEU A 9 10.60 -7.17 6.29
N GLU A 10 10.77 -8.34 6.93
CA GLU A 10 12.09 -8.90 7.21
C GLU A 10 12.63 -9.73 6.04
N ASN A 11 11.75 -10.54 5.46
CA ASN A 11 12.12 -11.61 4.53
C ASN A 11 11.96 -11.19 3.06
N GLY A 12 11.30 -10.07 2.80
CA GLY A 12 10.80 -9.72 1.48
C GLY A 12 9.67 -10.64 1.02
N ILE A 13 9.20 -10.43 -0.20
CA ILE A 13 8.16 -11.24 -0.82
C ILE A 13 8.72 -12.65 -1.08
N LYS A 14 8.13 -13.67 -0.45
CA LYS A 14 8.45 -15.09 -0.69
C LYS A 14 7.36 -15.82 -1.49
N ASP A 15 6.13 -15.34 -1.40
CA ASP A 15 4.99 -15.80 -2.18
C ASP A 15 4.23 -14.59 -2.71
N LEU A 16 4.02 -14.55 -4.03
CA LEU A 16 3.29 -13.49 -4.71
C LEU A 16 1.78 -13.66 -4.63
N LYS A 17 1.27 -14.89 -4.40
CA LYS A 17 -0.17 -15.18 -4.48
C LYS A 17 -1.02 -14.26 -3.59
N PRO A 18 -0.70 -14.02 -2.30
CA PRO A 18 -1.52 -13.16 -1.45
C PRO A 18 -1.55 -11.70 -1.95
N ILE A 19 -0.42 -11.22 -2.49
CA ILE A 19 -0.27 -9.86 -3.01
C ILE A 19 -1.03 -9.71 -4.34
N GLU A 20 -0.93 -10.72 -5.19
CA GLU A 20 -1.66 -10.81 -6.45
C GLU A 20 -3.17 -10.80 -6.22
N GLU A 21 -3.68 -11.68 -5.36
CA GLU A 21 -5.09 -11.75 -5.02
C GLU A 21 -5.60 -10.42 -4.46
N PHE A 22 -4.81 -9.78 -3.60
CA PHE A 22 -5.15 -8.49 -3.03
C PHE A 22 -5.19 -7.38 -4.10
N GLY A 23 -4.14 -7.25 -4.92
CA GLY A 23 -4.10 -6.27 -6.00
C GLY A 23 -5.25 -6.45 -7.00
N ARG A 24 -5.58 -7.70 -7.35
CA ARG A 24 -6.74 -8.03 -8.18
C ARG A 24 -8.05 -7.62 -7.50
N ASN A 25 -8.21 -7.90 -6.22
CA ASN A 25 -9.40 -7.52 -5.47
C ASN A 25 -9.63 -6.00 -5.46
N LEU A 26 -8.57 -5.21 -5.27
CA LEU A 26 -8.65 -3.74 -5.29
C LEU A 26 -9.17 -3.18 -6.62
N ALA A 27 -8.98 -3.90 -7.74
CA ALA A 27 -9.47 -3.51 -9.07
C ALA A 27 -10.89 -4.01 -9.36
N ARG A 28 -11.38 -5.01 -8.61
CA ARG A 28 -12.71 -5.59 -8.82
C ARG A 28 -13.80 -4.68 -8.28
N ARG A 29 -14.88 -4.56 -9.05
CA ARG A 29 -16.14 -3.94 -8.62
C ARG A 29 -17.05 -5.01 -8.02
N ASP A 30 -17.44 -4.84 -6.77
CA ASP A 30 -18.36 -5.73 -6.06
C ASP A 30 -19.29 -4.90 -5.15
N THR A 31 -19.24 -5.12 -3.83
CA THR A 31 -19.93 -4.30 -2.82
C THR A 31 -19.32 -2.90 -2.70
N ARG A 32 -18.07 -2.71 -3.15
CA ARG A 32 -17.39 -1.41 -3.18
C ARG A 32 -16.81 -1.09 -4.55
N ASN A 33 -16.60 0.21 -4.77
CA ASN A 33 -15.94 0.68 -5.98
C ASN A 33 -14.45 0.29 -5.97
N PRO A 34 -13.86 -0.04 -7.14
CA PRO A 34 -12.41 -0.21 -7.23
C PRO A 34 -11.65 1.01 -6.72
N ILE A 35 -10.48 0.79 -6.13
CA ILE A 35 -9.56 1.90 -5.87
C ILE A 35 -9.14 2.51 -7.21
N THR A 36 -9.10 3.83 -7.27
CA THR A 36 -8.72 4.57 -8.48
C THR A 36 -7.21 4.75 -8.59
N SER A 37 -6.67 4.91 -9.81
CA SER A 37 -5.24 5.19 -9.98
C SER A 37 -4.83 6.50 -9.32
N SER A 38 -5.73 7.47 -9.21
CA SER A 38 -5.42 8.76 -8.55
C SER A 38 -5.22 8.60 -7.05
N GLN A 39 -6.04 7.76 -6.39
CA GLN A 39 -5.88 7.41 -4.98
C GLN A 39 -4.56 6.67 -4.75
N ILE A 40 -4.26 5.64 -5.56
CA ILE A 40 -2.98 4.92 -5.51
C ILE A 40 -1.80 5.88 -5.73
N ARG A 41 -1.85 6.70 -6.78
CA ARG A 41 -0.75 7.60 -7.17
C ARG A 41 -0.41 8.60 -6.06
N ARG A 42 -1.41 9.14 -5.35
CA ARG A 42 -1.18 10.07 -4.24
C ARG A 42 -0.37 9.43 -3.12
N PHE A 43 -0.72 8.20 -2.74
CA PHE A 43 0.03 7.43 -1.76
C PHE A 43 1.43 7.06 -2.27
N PHE A 44 1.49 6.52 -3.49
CA PHE A 44 2.74 6.09 -4.11
C PHE A 44 3.74 7.24 -4.29
N GLY A 45 3.28 8.45 -4.58
CA GLY A 45 4.15 9.63 -4.64
C GLY A 45 4.80 9.97 -3.30
N ALA A 46 4.05 9.88 -2.19
CA ALA A 46 4.62 10.08 -0.86
C ALA A 46 5.64 8.99 -0.50
N LEU A 47 5.33 7.74 -0.83
CA LEU A 47 6.22 6.59 -0.66
C LEU A 47 7.52 6.78 -1.44
N LYS A 48 7.43 7.15 -2.72
CA LYS A 48 8.59 7.37 -3.60
C LYS A 48 9.44 8.55 -3.19
N ARG A 49 8.85 9.60 -2.61
CA ARG A 49 9.61 10.73 -2.02
C ARG A 49 10.52 10.23 -0.91
N ILE A 50 9.98 9.45 0.04
CA ILE A 50 10.78 8.87 1.12
C ILE A 50 11.84 7.91 0.56
N GLN A 51 11.51 7.10 -0.44
CA GLN A 51 12.50 6.22 -1.07
C GLN A 51 13.66 6.97 -1.73
N ALA A 52 13.39 8.10 -2.37
CA ALA A 52 14.40 8.88 -3.07
C ALA A 52 15.40 9.56 -2.11
N ASP A 53 14.97 9.88 -0.89
CA ASP A 53 15.78 10.55 0.12
C ASP A 53 15.54 9.93 1.51
N PHE A 54 15.83 8.64 1.61
CA PHE A 54 15.50 7.85 2.80
C PHE A 54 16.16 8.40 4.07
N GLU A 55 17.44 8.77 3.99
CA GLU A 55 18.18 9.21 5.18
C GLU A 55 17.58 10.44 5.86
N HIS A 56 17.09 11.40 5.08
CA HIS A 56 16.47 12.61 5.63
C HIS A 56 14.98 12.46 5.91
N LEU A 57 14.30 11.53 5.22
CA LEU A 57 12.83 11.39 5.27
C LEU A 57 12.32 10.13 5.97
N LYS A 58 13.18 9.26 6.50
CA LYS A 58 12.78 8.04 7.23
C LYS A 58 11.82 8.30 8.39
N GLY A 59 11.95 9.46 9.07
CA GLY A 59 10.99 9.89 10.09
C GLY A 59 9.56 10.13 9.57
N GLU A 60 9.38 10.33 8.26
CA GLU A 60 8.07 10.50 7.63
C GLU A 60 7.34 9.18 7.33
N ILE A 61 7.98 8.01 7.52
CA ILE A 61 7.38 6.71 7.21
C ILE A 61 6.06 6.53 7.98
N LEU A 62 6.04 6.87 9.27
CA LEU A 62 4.83 6.80 10.09
C LEU A 62 3.74 7.77 9.62
N LEU A 63 4.08 8.83 8.87
CA LEU A 63 3.10 9.77 8.30
C LEU A 63 2.36 9.19 7.09
N LEU A 64 2.81 8.07 6.51
CA LEU A 64 2.09 7.38 5.45
C LEU A 64 0.73 6.86 5.92
N GLU A 65 0.63 6.38 7.16
CA GLU A 65 -0.61 5.89 7.76
C GLU A 65 -1.68 6.98 7.93
N PRO A 66 -1.46 8.10 8.64
CA PRO A 66 -2.47 9.14 8.80
C PRO A 66 -2.85 9.79 7.47
N LYS A 67 -1.95 9.86 6.47
CA LYS A 67 -2.29 10.29 5.10
C LYS A 67 -3.30 9.34 4.45
N LEU A 68 -3.13 8.02 4.61
CA LEU A 68 -4.10 7.04 4.14
C LEU A 68 -5.43 7.14 4.89
N ALA A 69 -5.39 7.23 6.22
CA ALA A 69 -6.60 7.36 7.05
C ALA A 69 -7.44 8.58 6.65
N TYR A 70 -6.78 9.72 6.42
CA TYR A 70 -7.44 10.93 5.91
C TYR A 70 -8.05 10.74 4.52
N ALA A 71 -7.33 10.07 3.62
CA ALA A 71 -7.83 9.79 2.28
C ALA A 71 -9.06 8.84 2.30
N VAL A 72 -9.08 7.86 3.21
CA VAL A 72 -10.25 7.00 3.47
C VAL A 72 -11.42 7.83 4.00
N GLY A 73 -11.20 8.71 4.98
CA GLY A 73 -12.26 9.56 5.54
C GLY A 73 -12.88 10.53 4.52
N LYS A 74 -12.16 10.85 3.44
CA LYS A 74 -12.63 11.68 2.32
C LYS A 74 -13.20 10.90 1.15
N ASP A 75 -13.23 9.57 1.21
CA ASP A 75 -13.62 8.74 0.09
C ASP A 75 -15.14 8.58 -0.02
N GLU A 76 -15.80 9.62 -0.52
CA GLU A 76 -17.26 9.66 -0.74
C GLU A 76 -17.77 8.56 -1.68
N LYS A 77 -16.89 8.04 -2.55
CA LYS A 77 -17.24 6.99 -3.51
C LYS A 77 -17.22 5.60 -2.91
N ASN A 78 -16.91 5.45 -1.62
CA ASN A 78 -16.83 4.17 -0.92
C ASN A 78 -16.03 3.13 -1.73
N THR A 79 -14.80 3.51 -2.09
CA THR A 79 -13.89 2.65 -2.83
C THR A 79 -13.21 1.65 -1.88
N LYS A 80 -12.46 0.72 -2.46
CA LYS A 80 -11.58 -0.20 -1.72
C LYS A 80 -10.34 0.47 -1.13
N LEU A 81 -10.26 1.80 -1.09
CA LEU A 81 -9.19 2.53 -0.40
C LEU A 81 -9.11 2.17 1.09
N LYS A 82 -10.24 1.87 1.75
CA LYS A 82 -10.25 1.37 3.13
C LYS A 82 -9.53 0.03 3.27
N ASP A 83 -9.70 -0.89 2.32
CA ASP A 83 -9.00 -2.19 2.34
C ASP A 83 -7.50 -1.99 2.16
N PHE A 84 -7.12 -1.08 1.26
CA PHE A 84 -5.72 -0.71 1.04
C PHE A 84 -5.09 -0.13 2.32
N TYR A 85 -5.80 0.75 3.02
CA TYR A 85 -5.38 1.26 4.32
C TYR A 85 -5.22 0.15 5.36
N GLU A 86 -6.22 -0.70 5.56
CA GLU A 86 -6.20 -1.77 6.57
C GLU A 86 -5.08 -2.79 6.31
N ALA A 87 -4.76 -3.07 5.04
CA ALA A 87 -3.67 -3.97 4.68
C ALA A 87 -2.28 -3.35 4.92
N LEU A 88 -2.10 -2.05 4.65
CA LEU A 88 -0.78 -1.40 4.73
C LEU A 88 -0.45 -0.81 6.10
N SER A 89 -1.45 -0.39 6.89
CA SER A 89 -1.20 0.24 8.20
C SER A 89 -0.38 -0.62 9.17
N PRO A 90 -0.66 -1.92 9.33
CA PRO A 90 0.17 -2.78 10.17
C PRO A 90 1.62 -2.85 9.70
N LEU A 91 1.86 -2.86 8.38
CA LEU A 91 3.20 -2.86 7.82
C LEU A 91 3.89 -1.53 8.13
N ILE A 92 3.25 -0.38 7.84
CA ILE A 92 3.80 0.97 8.08
C ILE A 92 4.27 1.12 9.53
N ARG A 93 3.44 0.71 10.50
CA ARG A 93 3.76 0.80 11.94
C ARG A 93 4.97 -0.06 12.37
N ASN A 94 5.31 -1.09 11.60
CA ASN A 94 6.38 -2.05 11.94
C ASN A 94 7.66 -1.85 11.10
N ILE A 95 7.71 -0.89 10.18
CA ILE A 95 8.93 -0.55 9.43
C ILE A 95 9.94 0.15 10.34
N GLY A 96 9.49 1.12 11.16
CA GLY A 96 10.40 2.04 11.84
C GLY A 96 11.23 2.86 10.85
N GLU A 97 12.45 3.21 11.22
CA GLU A 97 13.43 3.87 10.32
C GLU A 97 14.39 2.85 9.66
N ASP A 98 13.97 1.59 9.53
CA ASP A 98 14.77 0.53 8.94
C ASP A 98 14.66 0.52 7.41
N GLU A 99 15.79 0.78 6.75
CA GLU A 99 15.86 0.89 5.29
C GLU A 99 15.51 -0.44 4.58
N LYS A 100 15.92 -1.58 5.14
CA LYS A 100 15.63 -2.89 4.56
C LYS A 100 14.13 -3.18 4.63
N LYS A 101 13.50 -2.94 5.78
CA LYS A 101 12.05 -3.11 5.94
C LYS A 101 11.28 -2.16 5.04
N PHE A 102 11.73 -0.91 4.93
CA PHE A 102 11.11 0.07 4.06
C PHE A 102 11.20 -0.33 2.59
N ARG A 103 12.38 -0.79 2.13
CA ARG A 103 12.56 -1.32 0.78
C ARG A 103 11.64 -2.52 0.51
N ASN A 104 11.53 -3.45 1.46
CA ASN A 104 10.61 -4.59 1.34
C ASN A 104 9.13 -4.14 1.27
N PHE A 105 8.75 -3.14 2.06
CA PHE A 105 7.43 -2.53 1.99
C PHE A 105 7.16 -1.87 0.63
N VAL A 106 8.13 -1.14 0.08
CA VAL A 106 8.02 -0.55 -1.27
C VAL A 106 7.75 -1.64 -2.30
N ASN A 107 8.49 -2.75 -2.27
CA ASN A 107 8.29 -3.87 -3.19
C ASN A 107 6.87 -4.46 -3.08
N VAL A 108 6.32 -4.57 -1.87
CA VAL A 108 4.93 -5.02 -1.65
C VAL A 108 3.95 -4.07 -2.31
N VAL A 109 4.09 -2.76 -2.07
CA VAL A 109 3.19 -1.75 -2.65
C VAL A 109 3.27 -1.77 -4.18
N GLU A 110 4.47 -1.86 -4.75
CA GLU A 110 4.67 -1.96 -6.20
C GLU A 110 3.99 -3.19 -6.80
N ALA A 111 4.14 -4.35 -6.16
CA ALA A 111 3.47 -5.57 -6.60
C ALA A 111 1.94 -5.44 -6.55
N ILE A 112 1.38 -4.89 -5.47
CA ILE A 112 -0.07 -4.62 -5.37
C ILE A 112 -0.53 -3.73 -6.54
N VAL A 113 0.20 -2.63 -6.80
CA VAL A 113 -0.13 -1.68 -7.88
C VAL A 113 -0.02 -2.34 -9.25
N ALA A 114 1.00 -3.17 -9.48
CA ALA A 114 1.17 -3.91 -10.72
C ALA A 114 -0.03 -4.84 -10.99
N TYR A 115 -0.44 -5.63 -9.99
CA TYR A 115 -1.58 -6.54 -10.14
C TYR A 115 -2.93 -5.81 -10.23
N HIS A 116 -3.12 -4.69 -9.52
CA HIS A 116 -4.27 -3.82 -9.71
C HIS A 116 -4.33 -3.30 -11.15
N LYS A 117 -3.21 -2.82 -11.69
CA LYS A 117 -3.12 -2.31 -13.05
C LYS A 117 -3.37 -3.39 -14.09
N ALA A 118 -2.85 -4.59 -13.88
CA ALA A 118 -3.04 -5.75 -14.75
C ALA A 118 -4.51 -6.17 -14.87
N GLN A 119 -5.37 -5.84 -13.89
CA GLN A 119 -6.82 -6.07 -13.97
C GLN A 119 -7.59 -4.92 -14.62
N GLY A 120 -6.92 -3.96 -15.25
CA GLY A 120 -7.56 -2.80 -15.86
C GLY A 120 -7.99 -1.73 -14.86
N GLY A 121 -7.40 -1.72 -13.66
CA GLY A 121 -7.55 -0.63 -12.70
C GLY A 121 -7.30 0.73 -13.36
N LYS A 122 -8.28 1.64 -13.21
CA LYS A 122 -8.29 2.99 -13.77
C LYS A 122 -8.05 4.06 -12.73
#